data_AF-A0A0A6DBR6-F1
#
_entry.id   AF-A0A0A6DBR6-F1
#
_cell.length_a   1.000
_cell.length_b   1.000
_cell.length_c   1.000
_cell.angle_alpha   90.00
_cell.angle_beta   90.00
_cell.angle_gamma   90.00
#
_symmetry.space_group_name_H-M   'P 1'
#
loop_
_entity.id
_entity.type
_entity.pdbx_description
1 polymer ?
#
loop_
_entity_poly.entity_id
_entity_poly.type
_entity_poly.pdbx_seq_one_letter_code
_entity_poly.pdbx_strand_id
1 'polypeptide(L)'
;MKRFSAILLLALMAGCSSNSLEKQDAHSDGATMEVGTLANAASGAQVAVELEKRYRDTRDNCGAASKPAFLCSGLLVRGTEPSTQFDAWNPSPTSVANGGVSFTYLRSDYKVRRLAYTYDSGLIFYPILSTPSGKQLIEILCFFPVDGSSNARPNGGCGAHPRYPVASKSCEEQSPIIDTAAKWASKYRNDAATGNKFESMCSFNVRDSANSQAAGRFLEGMRAGRLVSPDAFNTPNDTKLKTWAQDIPGQLPIEAFFYTKPTGLAGAQFYQRRFRVLTGVTIPIINIPLPQTLEQSASFIFKATDQTQ
;
A
#
# COMPACT_ATOMS: atom_id res chain seq x y z
N MET A 1 92.05 16.84 -0.60
CA MET A 1 91.07 17.31 -1.61
C MET A 1 90.03 18.15 -0.85
N LYS A 2 90.22 19.47 -0.83
CA LYS A 2 89.35 20.53 -1.42
C LYS A 2 87.90 20.50 -0.86
N ARG A 3 87.28 21.53 -0.28
CA ARG A 3 87.52 22.98 0.03
C ARG A 3 86.40 23.40 1.03
N PHE A 4 86.67 24.15 2.12
CA PHE A 4 86.31 25.59 2.36
C PHE A 4 84.85 25.97 2.01
N SER A 5 84.02 26.74 2.73
CA SER A 5 84.07 27.70 3.87
C SER A 5 82.59 27.97 4.27
N ALA A 6 82.22 28.07 5.55
CA ALA A 6 81.96 29.31 6.34
C ALA A 6 81.01 30.36 5.75
N ILE A 7 80.00 30.79 6.54
CA ILE A 7 79.31 32.11 6.67
C ILE A 7 78.04 31.86 7.52
N LEU A 8 77.52 32.69 8.42
CA LEU A 8 77.93 33.80 9.30
C LEU A 8 76.67 34.10 10.14
N LEU A 9 76.85 34.54 11.40
CA LEU A 9 75.81 34.96 12.35
C LEU A 9 74.84 36.03 11.82
N LEU A 10 73.61 36.04 12.36
CA LEU A 10 73.02 37.26 12.94
C LEU A 10 71.88 36.91 13.92
N ALA A 11 72.05 37.35 15.17
CA ALA A 11 71.01 37.40 16.20
C ALA A 11 70.34 38.78 16.17
N LEU A 12 69.01 38.83 16.37
CA LEU A 12 68.28 40.04 16.71
C LEU A 12 67.07 39.67 17.58
N MET A 13 67.07 40.17 18.81
CA MET A 13 65.96 40.16 19.75
C MET A 13 65.06 41.39 19.52
N ALA A 14 63.75 41.17 19.43
CA ALA A 14 62.65 42.10 19.70
C ALA A 14 61.35 41.29 19.56
N GLY A 15 60.29 41.37 20.35
CA GLY A 15 59.87 42.20 21.46
C GLY A 15 58.39 41.80 21.71
N CYS A 16 57.93 41.83 22.97
CA CYS A 16 56.57 41.45 23.36
C CYS A 16 55.49 42.27 22.65
N SER A 17 54.34 41.67 22.37
CA SER A 17 53.02 42.29 22.56
C SER A 17 51.91 41.24 22.54
N SER A 18 51.32 41.03 23.70
CA SER A 18 50.03 40.37 23.90
C SER A 18 48.91 41.28 23.40
N ASN A 19 48.17 40.83 22.38
CA ASN A 19 46.88 41.43 22.02
C ASN A 19 45.75 40.44 22.32
N SER A 20 45.01 40.78 23.37
CA SER A 20 43.65 40.28 23.63
C SER A 20 42.73 40.72 22.50
N LEU A 21 42.06 39.76 21.86
CA LEU A 21 40.90 40.02 21.02
C LEU A 21 39.68 39.33 21.63
N GLU A 22 38.88 40.16 22.26
CA GLU A 22 37.48 39.95 22.60
C GLU A 22 36.67 39.84 21.30
N LYS A 23 35.85 38.78 21.14
CA LYS A 23 34.79 38.80 20.11
C LYS A 23 33.60 37.87 20.42
N GLN A 24 32.57 38.54 20.96
CA GLN A 24 31.14 38.45 20.64
C GLN A 24 30.42 37.10 20.75
N ASP A 25 29.56 37.05 21.77
CA ASP A 25 28.39 36.17 21.87
C ASP A 25 27.51 36.28 20.62
N ALA A 26 27.33 35.16 19.93
CA ALA A 26 26.30 34.99 18.90
C ALA A 26 25.08 34.31 19.53
N HIS A 27 24.02 35.09 19.65
CA HIS A 27 22.65 34.64 19.89
C HIS A 27 22.26 33.66 18.76
N SER A 28 22.07 32.38 19.10
CA SER A 28 21.58 31.35 18.18
C SER A 28 20.09 31.10 18.45
N ASP A 29 19.25 31.94 17.86
CA ASP A 29 17.83 31.62 17.66
C ASP A 29 17.63 30.82 16.37
N GLY A 30 17.00 29.65 16.50
CA GLY A 30 16.05 29.10 15.53
C GLY A 30 16.58 28.59 14.18
N ALA A 31 17.05 27.34 14.12
CA ALA A 31 17.12 26.57 12.87
C ALA A 31 16.99 25.05 13.10
N THR A 32 15.86 24.61 13.65
CA THR A 32 15.53 23.17 13.77
C THR A 32 14.26 22.75 13.01
N MET A 33 13.57 23.68 12.35
CA MET A 33 12.27 23.42 11.70
C MET A 33 12.33 23.10 10.19
N GLU A 34 13.40 23.48 9.49
CA GLU A 34 13.48 23.25 8.02
C GLU A 34 13.97 21.85 7.64
N VAL A 35 14.86 21.26 8.44
CA VAL A 35 15.48 19.96 8.13
C VAL A 35 14.45 18.81 8.18
N GLY A 36 13.51 18.85 9.14
CA GLY A 36 12.44 17.86 9.25
C GLY A 36 11.39 17.96 8.14
N THR A 37 11.10 19.17 7.66
CA THR A 37 10.12 19.42 6.58
C THR A 37 10.67 18.96 5.23
N LEU A 38 11.95 19.22 4.95
CA LEU A 38 12.62 18.78 3.71
C LEU A 38 12.82 17.26 3.67
N ALA A 39 13.17 16.62 4.78
CA ALA A 39 13.30 15.16 4.86
C ALA A 39 11.95 14.44 4.65
N ASN A 40 10.87 14.96 5.24
CA ASN A 40 9.51 14.42 5.02
C ASN A 40 8.99 14.71 3.60
N ALA A 41 9.34 15.84 2.99
CA ALA A 41 8.98 16.13 1.60
C ALA A 41 9.74 15.24 0.60
N ALA A 42 11.03 15.01 0.84
CA ALA A 42 11.85 14.10 0.06
C ALA A 42 11.35 12.64 0.17
N SER A 43 10.98 12.18 1.36
CA SER A 43 10.44 10.83 1.55
C SER A 43 9.04 10.66 0.94
N GLY A 44 8.16 11.66 1.04
CA GLY A 44 6.82 11.62 0.44
C GLY A 44 6.84 11.59 -1.10
N ALA A 45 7.70 12.39 -1.73
CA ALA A 45 7.89 12.36 -3.17
C ALA A 45 8.46 11.01 -3.66
N GLN A 46 9.40 10.43 -2.91
CA GLN A 46 9.94 9.09 -3.20
C GLN A 46 8.87 8.01 -3.09
N VAL A 47 8.00 8.07 -2.08
CA VAL A 47 6.86 7.15 -1.94
C VAL A 47 5.92 7.25 -3.15
N ALA A 48 5.60 8.46 -3.63
CA ALA A 48 4.78 8.63 -4.84
C ALA A 48 5.41 7.94 -6.08
N VAL A 49 6.73 8.08 -6.26
CA VAL A 49 7.47 7.45 -7.36
C VAL A 49 7.45 5.92 -7.24
N GLU A 50 7.68 5.37 -6.05
CA GLU A 50 7.65 3.91 -5.85
C GLU A 50 6.24 3.33 -6.03
N LEU A 51 5.19 4.06 -5.61
CA LEU A 51 3.81 3.68 -5.86
C LEU A 51 3.50 3.62 -7.36
N GLU A 52 3.87 4.64 -8.14
CA GLU A 52 3.70 4.65 -9.61
C GLU A 52 4.47 3.50 -10.27
N LYS A 53 5.72 3.27 -9.84
CA LYS A 53 6.56 2.17 -10.35
C LYS A 53 5.89 0.81 -10.12
N ARG A 54 5.42 0.52 -8.90
CA ARG A 54 4.71 -0.74 -8.59
C ARG A 54 3.37 -0.85 -9.30
N TYR A 55 2.65 0.27 -9.47
CA TYR A 55 1.40 0.30 -10.24
C TYR A 55 1.63 -0.07 -11.71
N ARG A 56 2.70 0.42 -12.34
CA ARG A 56 3.05 0.15 -13.75
C ARG A 56 3.64 -1.24 -13.99
N ASP A 57 4.09 -1.91 -12.95
CA ASP A 57 4.81 -3.17 -13.03
C ASP A 57 3.87 -4.38 -13.13
N THR A 58 3.66 -4.83 -14.37
CA THR A 58 2.69 -5.86 -14.75
C THR A 58 3.22 -7.28 -14.72
N ARG A 59 4.39 -7.52 -14.08
CA ARG A 59 4.98 -8.87 -13.97
C ARG A 59 3.96 -9.91 -13.46
N ASP A 60 4.16 -11.15 -13.91
CA ASP A 60 3.25 -12.25 -13.57
C ASP A 60 3.43 -12.73 -12.11
N ASN A 61 4.66 -12.67 -11.60
CA ASN A 61 5.02 -13.09 -10.24
C ASN A 61 6.30 -12.38 -9.77
N CYS A 62 6.69 -12.59 -8.52
CA CYS A 62 7.89 -12.00 -7.91
C CYS A 62 9.11 -12.93 -7.98
N GLY A 63 9.31 -13.59 -9.14
CA GLY A 63 10.48 -14.42 -9.46
C GLY A 63 10.31 -15.92 -9.18
N ALA A 64 9.15 -16.37 -8.71
CA ALA A 64 8.85 -17.80 -8.52
C ALA A 64 7.34 -18.05 -8.55
N ALA A 65 6.94 -19.29 -8.87
CA ALA A 65 5.53 -19.70 -8.88
C ALA A 65 4.86 -19.65 -7.48
N SER A 66 5.67 -19.71 -6.41
CA SER A 66 5.22 -19.54 -5.02
C SER A 66 5.15 -18.08 -4.58
N LYS A 67 5.47 -17.12 -5.44
CA LYS A 67 5.54 -15.70 -5.11
C LYS A 67 4.58 -14.86 -5.98
N PRO A 68 3.28 -14.79 -5.64
CA PRO A 68 2.32 -13.96 -6.38
C PRO A 68 2.76 -12.52 -6.56
N ALA A 69 2.31 -11.86 -7.63
CA ALA A 69 2.74 -10.50 -7.97
C ALA A 69 2.49 -9.46 -6.84
N PHE A 70 1.42 -9.62 -6.05
CA PHE A 70 1.13 -8.73 -4.91
C PHE A 70 2.25 -8.65 -3.85
N LEU A 71 3.19 -9.60 -3.86
CA LEU A 71 4.33 -9.59 -2.95
C LEU A 71 5.34 -8.48 -3.28
N CYS A 72 5.35 -7.94 -4.50
CA CYS A 72 6.35 -6.97 -4.95
C CYS A 72 5.87 -5.95 -6.00
N SER A 73 4.69 -6.12 -6.58
CA SER A 73 4.09 -5.18 -7.55
C SER A 73 2.62 -4.96 -7.28
N GLY A 74 2.04 -3.96 -7.97
CA GLY A 74 0.72 -3.43 -7.67
C GLY A 74 0.63 -2.81 -6.28
N LEU A 75 -0.57 -2.35 -5.93
CA LEU A 75 -0.83 -1.64 -4.67
C LEU A 75 -1.98 -2.29 -3.91
N LEU A 76 -1.79 -2.51 -2.62
CA LEU A 76 -2.84 -2.96 -1.70
C LEU A 76 -3.42 -1.72 -1.01
N VAL A 77 -4.62 -1.33 -1.45
CA VAL A 77 -5.29 -0.10 -1.04
C VAL A 77 -6.56 -0.41 -0.28
N ARG A 78 -6.70 0.11 0.94
CA ARG A 78 -7.95 0.01 1.72
C ARG A 78 -8.58 1.38 1.85
N GLY A 79 -9.79 1.52 1.30
CA GLY A 79 -10.66 2.66 1.57
C GLY A 79 -11.25 2.58 2.97
N THR A 80 -11.42 3.73 3.62
CA THR A 80 -12.02 3.85 4.96
C THR A 80 -12.64 5.24 5.13
N GLU A 81 -13.35 5.43 6.23
CA GLU A 81 -13.88 6.72 6.66
C GLU A 81 -13.18 7.22 7.93
N PRO A 82 -12.98 8.55 8.07
CA PRO A 82 -12.45 9.15 9.29
C PRO A 82 -13.48 9.08 10.41
N SER A 83 -13.02 8.68 11.59
CA SER A 83 -13.86 8.52 12.77
C SER A 83 -13.05 8.80 14.03
N THR A 84 -13.71 9.35 15.04
CA THR A 84 -13.17 9.44 16.41
C THR A 84 -13.52 8.22 17.26
N GLN A 85 -14.36 7.31 16.76
CA GLN A 85 -14.82 6.12 17.48
C GLN A 85 -13.95 4.87 17.19
N PHE A 86 -13.21 4.88 16.09
CA PHE A 86 -12.30 3.81 15.69
C PHE A 86 -11.17 4.38 14.84
N ASP A 87 -10.03 3.71 14.84
CA ASP A 87 -8.91 4.09 13.96
C ASP A 87 -9.01 3.40 12.59
N ALA A 88 -8.64 4.11 11.52
CA ALA A 88 -8.80 3.68 10.13
C ALA A 88 -8.13 2.34 9.77
N TRP A 89 -7.08 1.98 10.50
CA TRP A 89 -6.33 0.74 10.31
C TRP A 89 -6.86 -0.42 11.16
N ASN A 90 -7.84 -0.20 12.03
CA ASN A 90 -8.42 -1.27 12.82
C ASN A 90 -9.33 -2.17 11.96
N PRO A 91 -9.29 -3.51 12.15
CA PRO A 91 -10.30 -4.39 11.55
C PRO A 91 -11.69 -4.04 12.11
N SER A 92 -12.71 -4.00 11.25
CA SER A 92 -14.09 -3.78 11.70
C SER A 92 -14.61 -4.99 12.49
N PRO A 93 -15.72 -4.88 13.25
CA PRO A 93 -16.33 -6.03 13.92
C PRO A 93 -16.60 -7.21 12.98
N THR A 94 -17.06 -6.93 11.76
CA THR A 94 -17.24 -7.96 10.72
C THR A 94 -15.92 -8.60 10.31
N SER A 95 -14.87 -7.81 10.08
CA SER A 95 -13.53 -8.36 9.79
C SER A 95 -13.01 -9.22 10.92
N VAL A 96 -13.17 -8.79 12.18
CA VAL A 96 -12.77 -9.57 13.36
C VAL A 96 -13.52 -10.90 13.41
N ALA A 97 -14.84 -10.87 13.19
CA ALA A 97 -15.68 -12.06 13.24
C ALA A 97 -15.35 -13.09 12.14
N ASN A 98 -15.09 -12.63 10.91
CA ASN A 98 -14.80 -13.54 9.80
C ASN A 98 -13.30 -13.82 9.59
N GLY A 99 -12.41 -13.04 10.20
CA GLY A 99 -10.96 -13.18 10.11
C GLY A 99 -10.31 -12.52 8.88
N GLY A 100 -11.02 -11.64 8.16
CA GLY A 100 -10.54 -11.03 6.92
C GLY A 100 -10.86 -9.55 6.73
N VAL A 101 -9.85 -8.77 6.35
CA VAL A 101 -9.96 -7.36 5.97
C VAL A 101 -9.92 -7.22 4.45
N SER A 102 -10.83 -6.44 3.87
CA SER A 102 -10.89 -6.20 2.43
C SER A 102 -9.97 -5.07 1.99
N PHE A 103 -9.24 -5.34 0.92
CA PHE A 103 -8.42 -4.38 0.18
C PHE A 103 -8.76 -4.46 -1.30
N THR A 104 -8.54 -3.35 -2.00
CA THR A 104 -8.49 -3.30 -3.45
C THR A 104 -7.03 -3.46 -3.88
N TYR A 105 -6.75 -4.41 -4.77
CA TYR A 105 -5.49 -4.48 -5.49
C TYR A 105 -5.52 -3.60 -6.76
N LEU A 106 -4.55 -2.70 -6.94
CA LEU A 106 -4.44 -1.82 -8.11
C LEU A 106 -3.20 -2.14 -8.94
N ARG A 107 -3.38 -2.21 -10.26
CA ARG A 107 -2.27 -2.32 -11.24
C ARG A 107 -2.67 -1.67 -12.57
N SER A 108 -1.71 -1.26 -13.37
CA SER A 108 -1.94 -0.55 -14.65
C SER A 108 -2.73 -1.38 -15.67
N ASP A 109 -2.66 -2.71 -15.58
CA ASP A 109 -3.43 -3.65 -16.39
C ASP A 109 -4.65 -4.24 -15.65
N TYR A 110 -4.93 -3.78 -14.43
CA TYR A 110 -6.07 -4.17 -13.61
C TYR A 110 -6.66 -2.96 -12.85
N LYS A 111 -7.40 -2.15 -13.60
CA LYS A 111 -7.87 -0.83 -13.16
C LYS A 111 -9.25 -0.92 -12.51
N VAL A 112 -9.50 -0.08 -11.53
CA VAL A 112 -10.84 0.18 -10.97
C VAL A 112 -11.10 1.69 -10.99
N ARG A 113 -12.36 2.08 -11.19
CA ARG A 113 -12.73 3.52 -11.22
C ARG A 113 -13.07 4.12 -9.86
N ARG A 114 -13.28 3.26 -8.86
CA ARG A 114 -13.71 3.61 -7.50
C ARG A 114 -13.33 2.52 -6.51
N LEU A 115 -13.27 2.87 -5.22
CA LEU A 115 -13.16 1.91 -4.13
C LEU A 115 -14.54 1.41 -3.67
N ALA A 116 -14.56 0.36 -2.85
CA ALA A 116 -15.77 -0.12 -2.19
C ALA A 116 -16.44 1.02 -1.40
N TYR A 117 -17.78 1.02 -1.33
CA TYR A 117 -18.58 2.08 -0.71
C TYR A 117 -18.25 3.50 -1.19
N THR A 118 -17.61 3.65 -2.35
CA THR A 118 -17.14 4.94 -2.87
C THR A 118 -16.23 5.71 -1.92
N TYR A 119 -15.47 5.02 -1.07
CA TYR A 119 -14.47 5.66 -0.22
C TYR A 119 -13.49 6.48 -1.06
N ASP A 120 -13.28 7.72 -0.63
CA ASP A 120 -12.39 8.67 -1.30
C ASP A 120 -11.05 8.85 -0.56
N SER A 121 -10.81 8.12 0.53
CA SER A 121 -9.56 8.15 1.29
C SER A 121 -9.27 6.83 1.99
N GLY A 122 -8.03 6.64 2.42
CA GLY A 122 -7.64 5.48 3.22
C GLY A 122 -6.15 5.28 3.35
N LEU A 123 -5.73 4.02 3.38
CA LEU A 123 -4.34 3.62 3.58
C LEU A 123 -3.83 2.66 2.48
N ILE A 124 -2.53 2.70 2.26
CA ILE A 124 -1.79 1.79 1.38
C ILE A 124 -0.83 0.99 2.25
N PHE A 125 -0.81 -0.33 2.08
CA PHE A 125 0.20 -1.18 2.71
C PHE A 125 1.42 -1.33 1.80
N TYR A 126 2.60 -1.44 2.42
CA TYR A 126 3.80 -1.95 1.74
C TYR A 126 3.50 -3.34 1.15
N PRO A 127 4.05 -3.66 -0.03
CA PRO A 127 4.06 -5.04 -0.50
C PRO A 127 4.95 -5.87 0.43
N ILE A 128 4.62 -7.15 0.57
CA ILE A 128 5.20 -8.02 1.60
C ILE A 128 6.74 -8.09 1.50
N LEU A 129 7.32 -8.17 0.30
CA LEU A 129 8.77 -8.28 0.12
C LEU A 129 9.54 -6.98 0.33
N SER A 130 8.86 -5.84 0.46
CA SER A 130 9.48 -4.56 0.81
C SER A 130 8.95 -4.01 2.15
N THR A 131 8.31 -4.85 2.96
CA THR A 131 7.82 -4.44 4.27
C THR A 131 9.00 -4.12 5.20
N PRO A 132 9.04 -2.94 5.84
CA PRO A 132 10.12 -2.57 6.74
C PRO A 132 10.26 -3.52 7.93
N SER A 133 11.48 -3.65 8.46
CA SER A 133 11.74 -4.44 9.67
C SER A 133 10.88 -3.97 10.84
N GLY A 134 10.42 -4.92 11.67
CA GLY A 134 9.55 -4.65 12.81
C GLY A 134 8.07 -4.44 12.47
N LYS A 135 7.69 -4.46 11.18
CA LYS A 135 6.29 -4.45 10.75
C LYS A 135 5.78 -5.88 10.51
N GLN A 136 4.48 -6.09 10.67
CA GLN A 136 3.85 -7.37 10.42
C GLN A 136 3.78 -7.67 8.91
N LEU A 137 4.05 -8.92 8.55
CA LEU A 137 3.76 -9.47 7.22
C LEU A 137 2.34 -10.01 7.23
N ILE A 138 1.39 -9.23 6.71
CA ILE A 138 -0.03 -9.60 6.71
C ILE A 138 -0.31 -10.56 5.55
N GLU A 139 -0.74 -11.78 5.87
CA GLU A 139 -1.07 -12.82 4.88
C GLU A 139 -2.23 -12.40 3.97
N ILE A 140 -2.09 -12.63 2.66
CA ILE A 140 -3.19 -12.51 1.70
C ILE A 140 -3.84 -13.87 1.51
N LEU A 141 -5.14 -13.94 1.78
CA LEU A 141 -5.89 -15.18 1.87
C LEU A 141 -6.48 -15.60 0.53
N CYS A 142 -7.17 -14.67 -0.13
CA CYS A 142 -7.81 -14.93 -1.42
C CYS A 142 -8.01 -13.64 -2.21
N PHE A 143 -8.25 -13.82 -3.50
CA PHE A 143 -8.55 -12.75 -4.44
C PHE A 143 -9.86 -13.03 -5.17
N PHE A 144 -10.81 -12.10 -5.07
CA PHE A 144 -11.97 -12.04 -5.94
C PHE A 144 -11.73 -10.97 -7.02
N PRO A 145 -11.90 -11.31 -8.32
CA PRO A 145 -11.74 -10.33 -9.39
C PRO A 145 -12.71 -9.14 -9.30
N VAL A 146 -13.90 -9.32 -8.73
CA VAL A 146 -14.87 -8.26 -8.41
C VAL A 146 -15.27 -8.37 -6.94
N ASP A 147 -16.26 -7.60 -6.49
CA ASP A 147 -16.84 -7.74 -5.15
C ASP A 147 -17.22 -9.21 -4.86
N GLY A 148 -16.67 -9.75 -3.78
CA GLY A 148 -16.86 -11.13 -3.36
C GLY A 148 -18.05 -11.37 -2.43
N SER A 149 -18.78 -10.32 -2.01
CA SER A 149 -19.74 -10.41 -0.89
C SER A 149 -19.11 -11.06 0.35
N SER A 150 -17.85 -10.68 0.64
CA SER A 150 -17.01 -11.43 1.59
C SER A 150 -17.39 -11.25 3.06
N ASN A 151 -18.23 -10.28 3.38
CA ASN A 151 -18.71 -10.03 4.74
C ASN A 151 -19.48 -11.22 5.34
N ALA A 152 -20.23 -11.95 4.51
CA ALA A 152 -21.02 -13.10 4.95
C ALA A 152 -20.27 -14.45 4.84
N ARG A 153 -19.02 -14.45 4.36
CA ARG A 153 -18.24 -15.67 4.10
C ARG A 153 -17.32 -16.01 5.29
N PRO A 154 -17.17 -17.30 5.64
CA PRO A 154 -16.21 -17.73 6.67
C PRO A 154 -14.76 -17.70 6.13
N ASN A 155 -13.80 -18.14 6.95
CA ASN A 155 -12.40 -18.37 6.56
C ASN A 155 -11.70 -17.12 6.00
N GLY A 156 -11.84 -15.99 6.69
CA GLY A 156 -11.30 -14.70 6.27
C GLY A 156 -12.06 -14.05 5.12
N GLY A 157 -13.33 -14.40 4.93
CA GLY A 157 -14.14 -13.96 3.79
C GLY A 157 -13.90 -14.76 2.50
N CYS A 158 -13.10 -15.83 2.56
CA CYS A 158 -12.71 -16.62 1.39
C CYS A 158 -13.49 -17.93 1.22
N GLY A 159 -14.27 -18.32 2.23
CA GLY A 159 -15.10 -19.52 2.17
C GLY A 159 -16.33 -19.37 1.28
N ALA A 160 -17.13 -20.44 1.24
CA ALA A 160 -18.41 -20.40 0.53
C ALA A 160 -19.39 -19.42 1.19
N HIS A 161 -20.11 -18.67 0.36
CA HIS A 161 -21.22 -17.82 0.78
C HIS A 161 -22.38 -18.70 1.28
N PRO A 162 -23.04 -18.36 2.41
CA PRO A 162 -24.11 -19.17 2.99
C PRO A 162 -25.30 -19.42 2.05
N ARG A 163 -25.62 -18.47 1.17
CA ARG A 163 -26.68 -18.64 0.14
C ARG A 163 -26.28 -19.56 -1.02
N TYR A 164 -24.97 -19.79 -1.22
CA TYR A 164 -24.42 -20.61 -2.31
C TYR A 164 -23.32 -21.55 -1.80
N PRO A 165 -23.62 -22.43 -0.83
CA PRO A 165 -22.60 -23.18 -0.08
C PRO A 165 -21.78 -24.15 -0.93
N VAL A 166 -22.29 -24.51 -2.12
CA VAL A 166 -21.59 -25.35 -3.10
C VAL A 166 -20.99 -24.49 -4.22
N ALA A 167 -21.81 -23.68 -4.89
CA ALA A 167 -21.40 -22.93 -6.09
C ALA A 167 -20.32 -21.86 -5.83
N SER A 168 -20.19 -21.40 -4.59
CA SER A 168 -19.28 -20.30 -4.21
C SER A 168 -18.07 -20.71 -3.38
N LYS A 169 -17.79 -22.02 -3.26
CA LYS A 169 -16.53 -22.54 -2.70
C LYS A 169 -15.32 -21.95 -3.43
N SER A 170 -14.12 -22.08 -2.85
CA SER A 170 -12.91 -21.58 -3.52
C SER A 170 -12.75 -22.20 -4.91
N CYS A 171 -12.12 -21.48 -5.84
CA CYS A 171 -12.14 -21.85 -7.25
C CYS A 171 -11.48 -23.22 -7.52
N GLU A 172 -10.50 -23.62 -6.70
CA GLU A 172 -9.89 -24.93 -6.76
C GLU A 172 -10.77 -26.08 -6.26
N GLU A 173 -11.82 -25.78 -5.47
CA GLU A 173 -12.77 -26.76 -4.93
C GLU A 173 -14.01 -26.94 -5.83
N GLN A 174 -14.05 -26.25 -6.98
CA GLN A 174 -15.14 -26.35 -7.94
C GLN A 174 -15.09 -27.67 -8.72
N SER A 175 -16.25 -28.12 -9.20
CA SER A 175 -16.37 -29.33 -10.03
C SER A 175 -17.21 -29.03 -11.27
N PRO A 176 -16.61 -28.90 -12.47
CA PRO A 176 -15.17 -28.98 -12.75
C PRO A 176 -14.39 -27.80 -12.12
N ILE A 177 -13.08 -28.02 -11.90
CA ILE A 177 -12.19 -27.00 -11.31
C ILE A 177 -12.18 -25.71 -12.15
N ILE A 178 -12.20 -24.57 -11.46
CA ILE A 178 -12.06 -23.24 -12.06
C ILE A 178 -10.63 -22.74 -11.78
N ASP A 179 -9.74 -22.96 -12.73
CA ASP A 179 -8.30 -22.68 -12.63
C ASP A 179 -7.80 -21.71 -13.71
N THR A 180 -8.68 -21.23 -14.59
CA THR A 180 -8.35 -20.27 -15.65
C THR A 180 -9.30 -19.09 -15.65
N ALA A 181 -8.80 -17.97 -16.16
CA ALA A 181 -9.54 -16.73 -16.36
C ALA A 181 -10.80 -16.95 -17.19
N ALA A 182 -10.72 -17.78 -18.24
CA ALA A 182 -11.85 -18.08 -19.13
C ALA A 182 -12.97 -18.85 -18.41
N LYS A 183 -12.62 -19.85 -17.59
CA LYS A 183 -13.59 -20.60 -16.79
C LYS A 183 -14.28 -19.70 -15.78
N TRP A 184 -13.52 -18.86 -15.08
CA TRP A 184 -14.06 -17.92 -14.10
C TRP A 184 -14.99 -16.90 -14.77
N ALA A 185 -14.57 -16.30 -15.90
CA ALA A 185 -15.38 -15.32 -16.63
C ALA A 185 -16.66 -15.94 -17.22
N SER A 186 -16.61 -17.21 -17.64
CA SER A 186 -17.80 -17.95 -18.06
C SER A 186 -18.78 -18.13 -16.91
N LYS A 187 -18.32 -18.59 -15.74
CA LYS A 187 -19.14 -18.69 -14.53
C LYS A 187 -19.74 -17.33 -14.14
N TYR A 188 -18.94 -16.26 -14.14
CA TYR A 188 -19.41 -14.90 -13.82
C TYR A 188 -20.56 -14.45 -14.71
N ARG A 189 -20.44 -14.62 -16.04
CA ARG A 189 -21.49 -14.23 -16.98
C ARG A 189 -22.77 -15.05 -16.78
N ASN A 190 -22.65 -16.34 -16.49
CA ASN A 190 -23.80 -17.20 -16.19
C ASN A 190 -24.51 -16.78 -14.89
N ASP A 191 -23.74 -16.52 -13.83
CA ASP A 191 -24.30 -16.07 -12.54
C ASP A 191 -24.93 -14.67 -12.67
N ALA A 192 -24.35 -13.79 -13.47
CA ALA A 192 -24.87 -12.44 -13.73
C ALA A 192 -26.25 -12.45 -14.38
N ALA A 193 -26.49 -13.40 -15.30
CA ALA A 193 -27.80 -13.56 -15.94
C ALA A 193 -28.92 -13.95 -14.94
N THR A 194 -28.56 -14.47 -13.76
CA THR A 194 -29.51 -14.87 -12.71
C THR A 194 -29.55 -13.91 -11.52
N GLY A 195 -28.78 -12.82 -11.56
CA GLY A 195 -28.71 -11.82 -10.48
C GLY A 195 -27.80 -12.18 -9.29
N ASN A 196 -27.07 -13.30 -9.36
CA ASN A 196 -26.38 -13.88 -8.19
C ASN A 196 -24.86 -13.74 -8.21
N LYS A 197 -24.31 -12.96 -9.15
CA LYS A 197 -22.89 -12.93 -9.52
C LYS A 197 -21.87 -12.64 -8.41
N PHE A 198 -22.23 -11.96 -7.33
CA PHE A 198 -21.30 -11.66 -6.23
C PHE A 198 -21.31 -12.76 -5.16
N GLU A 199 -22.48 -13.29 -4.84
CA GLU A 199 -22.65 -14.29 -3.78
C GLU A 199 -22.31 -15.71 -4.26
N SER A 200 -22.58 -16.04 -5.53
CA SER A 200 -22.31 -17.38 -6.06
C SER A 200 -20.89 -17.56 -6.59
N MET A 201 -20.07 -16.51 -6.63
CA MET A 201 -18.73 -16.56 -7.21
C MET A 201 -17.71 -17.28 -6.32
N CYS A 202 -16.72 -17.90 -6.95
CA CYS A 202 -15.55 -18.47 -6.28
C CYS A 202 -14.42 -17.44 -6.16
N SER A 203 -13.60 -17.57 -5.10
CA SER A 203 -12.35 -16.82 -4.94
C SER A 203 -11.14 -17.66 -5.34
N PHE A 204 -10.08 -17.00 -5.80
CA PHE A 204 -8.78 -17.62 -6.00
C PHE A 204 -8.05 -17.68 -4.66
N ASN A 205 -7.76 -18.88 -4.14
CA ASN A 205 -6.97 -19.05 -2.93
C ASN A 205 -5.48 -18.81 -3.21
N VAL A 206 -4.90 -17.82 -2.52
CA VAL A 206 -3.52 -17.35 -2.70
C VAL A 206 -2.71 -17.40 -1.41
N ARG A 207 -3.21 -18.12 -0.39
CA ARG A 207 -2.48 -18.37 0.86
C ARG A 207 -1.12 -18.99 0.59
N ASP A 208 -0.20 -18.84 1.54
CA ASP A 208 1.11 -19.48 1.47
C ASP A 208 1.01 -21.01 1.34
N SER A 209 -0.05 -21.61 1.91
CA SER A 209 -0.34 -23.04 1.76
C SER A 209 -0.63 -23.49 0.33
N ALA A 210 -1.01 -22.58 -0.58
CA ALA A 210 -1.16 -22.88 -2.01
C ALA A 210 0.20 -22.99 -2.73
N ASN A 211 1.29 -22.53 -2.09
CA ASN A 211 2.68 -22.65 -2.55
C ASN A 211 2.81 -22.31 -4.04
N SER A 212 3.36 -23.19 -4.88
CA SER A 212 3.59 -22.96 -6.30
C SER A 212 2.34 -22.64 -7.13
N GLN A 213 1.15 -22.90 -6.58
CA GLN A 213 -0.11 -22.58 -7.25
C GLN A 213 -0.56 -21.14 -7.00
N ALA A 214 -0.07 -20.48 -5.94
CA ALA A 214 -0.54 -19.17 -5.51
C ALA A 214 -0.36 -18.10 -6.60
N ALA A 215 0.82 -18.04 -7.25
CA ALA A 215 1.07 -17.00 -8.24
C ALA A 215 0.22 -17.19 -9.50
N GLY A 216 0.09 -18.44 -9.97
CA GLY A 216 -0.78 -18.78 -11.10
C GLY A 216 -2.24 -18.45 -10.82
N ARG A 217 -2.76 -18.81 -9.65
CA ARG A 217 -4.14 -18.49 -9.24
C ARG A 217 -4.40 -16.99 -9.17
N PHE A 218 -3.48 -16.22 -8.59
CA PHE A 218 -3.60 -14.77 -8.53
C PHE A 218 -3.60 -14.13 -9.93
N LEU A 219 -2.68 -14.57 -10.80
CA LEU A 219 -2.57 -14.11 -12.18
C LEU A 219 -3.85 -14.41 -12.99
N GLU A 220 -4.35 -15.63 -12.91
CA GLU A 220 -5.60 -16.03 -13.57
C GLU A 220 -6.80 -15.24 -13.03
N GLY A 221 -6.82 -14.92 -11.73
CA GLY A 221 -7.83 -14.01 -11.17
C GLY A 221 -7.78 -12.60 -11.78
N MET A 222 -6.60 -11.99 -11.87
CA MET A 222 -6.46 -10.67 -12.52
C MET A 222 -6.84 -10.73 -14.01
N ARG A 223 -6.49 -11.81 -14.70
CA ARG A 223 -6.92 -12.02 -16.10
C ARG A 223 -8.44 -12.20 -16.19
N ALA A 224 -9.05 -12.90 -15.25
CA ALA A 224 -10.50 -13.13 -15.19
C ALA A 224 -11.28 -11.82 -15.11
N GLY A 225 -10.86 -10.90 -14.23
CA GLY A 225 -11.49 -9.59 -14.12
C GLY A 225 -11.38 -8.77 -15.41
N ARG A 226 -10.25 -8.83 -16.12
CA ARG A 226 -10.09 -8.16 -17.44
C ARG A 226 -11.07 -8.70 -18.47
N LEU A 227 -11.32 -10.01 -18.47
CA LEU A 227 -12.27 -10.65 -19.40
C LEU A 227 -13.73 -10.30 -19.13
N VAL A 228 -14.04 -9.73 -17.96
CA VAL A 228 -15.39 -9.26 -17.61
C VAL A 228 -15.46 -7.74 -17.50
N SER A 229 -14.40 -6.99 -17.84
CA SER A 229 -14.47 -5.54 -17.98
C SER A 229 -15.53 -5.16 -19.03
N PRO A 230 -16.34 -4.11 -18.79
CA PRO A 230 -16.16 -3.07 -17.79
C PRO A 230 -16.74 -3.38 -16.39
N ASP A 231 -17.33 -4.56 -16.13
CA ASP A 231 -17.89 -4.87 -14.81
C ASP A 231 -16.83 -4.79 -13.71
N ALA A 232 -15.64 -5.37 -13.94
CA ALA A 232 -14.52 -5.30 -12.98
C ALA A 232 -13.89 -3.92 -12.85
N PHE A 233 -14.04 -3.07 -13.87
CA PHE A 233 -13.64 -1.66 -13.77
C PHE A 233 -14.62 -0.86 -12.90
N ASN A 234 -15.92 -1.16 -13.03
CA ASN A 234 -17.01 -0.50 -12.32
C ASN A 234 -17.25 -1.04 -10.90
N THR A 235 -16.76 -2.25 -10.63
CA THR A 235 -16.93 -2.98 -9.37
C THR A 235 -15.55 -3.35 -8.83
N PRO A 236 -15.09 -2.71 -7.75
CA PRO A 236 -13.76 -2.97 -7.22
C PRO A 236 -13.58 -4.45 -6.85
N ASN A 237 -12.36 -4.95 -7.04
CA ASN A 237 -11.98 -6.28 -6.60
C ASN A 237 -11.97 -6.37 -5.06
N ASP A 238 -12.04 -7.59 -4.55
CA ASP A 238 -11.98 -7.87 -3.11
C ASP A 238 -10.80 -8.80 -2.82
N THR A 239 -9.69 -8.21 -2.40
CA THR A 239 -8.49 -8.92 -1.93
C THR A 239 -8.58 -9.06 -0.41
N LYS A 240 -8.67 -10.30 0.08
CA LYS A 240 -8.82 -10.56 1.51
C LYS A 240 -7.47 -10.75 2.18
N LEU A 241 -7.16 -9.87 3.12
CA LEU A 241 -6.01 -9.99 4.02
C LEU A 241 -6.44 -10.56 5.36
N LYS A 242 -5.58 -11.34 6.01
CA LYS A 242 -5.80 -11.84 7.37
C LYS A 242 -5.96 -10.67 8.34
N THR A 243 -6.83 -10.81 9.33
CA THR A 243 -6.95 -9.82 10.41
C THR A 243 -5.70 -9.74 11.28
N TRP A 244 -5.55 -8.58 11.91
CA TRP A 244 -4.53 -8.29 12.92
C TRP A 244 -5.21 -7.79 14.21
N ALA A 245 -4.41 -7.59 15.27
CA ALA A 245 -4.92 -7.07 16.54
C ALA A 245 -5.44 -5.63 16.39
N GLN A 246 -6.34 -5.22 17.30
CA GLN A 246 -6.77 -3.82 17.40
C GLN A 246 -5.61 -2.96 17.91
N ASP A 247 -5.60 -1.68 17.53
CA ASP A 247 -4.80 -0.63 18.19
C ASP A 247 -3.27 -0.82 18.17
N ILE A 248 -2.76 -1.42 17.09
CA ILE A 248 -1.30 -1.62 16.87
C ILE A 248 -0.73 -0.84 15.67
N PRO A 249 -1.05 0.46 15.47
CA PRO A 249 -0.62 1.21 14.27
C PRO A 249 0.89 1.14 14.01
N GLY A 250 1.70 1.16 15.07
CA GLY A 250 3.16 1.08 14.98
C GLY A 250 3.69 -0.24 14.41
N GLN A 251 2.91 -1.32 14.42
CA GLN A 251 3.29 -2.63 13.90
C GLN A 251 2.79 -2.87 12.46
N LEU A 252 1.87 -2.04 11.96
CA LEU A 252 1.26 -2.25 10.65
C LEU A 252 2.14 -1.73 9.52
N PRO A 253 2.19 -2.42 8.37
CA PRO A 253 3.01 -2.04 7.23
C PRO A 253 2.35 -0.91 6.41
N ILE A 254 1.85 0.16 7.05
CA ILE A 254 1.27 1.30 6.35
C ILE A 254 2.40 2.12 5.71
N GLU A 255 2.31 2.32 4.41
CA GLU A 255 3.29 3.06 3.60
C GLU A 255 2.85 4.49 3.31
N ALA A 256 1.55 4.68 3.09
CA ALA A 256 0.96 5.98 2.79
C ALA A 256 -0.50 6.04 3.26
N PHE A 257 -0.95 7.25 3.61
CA PHE A 257 -2.36 7.58 3.54
C PHE A 257 -2.66 8.17 2.17
N PHE A 258 -3.92 8.10 1.73
CA PHE A 258 -4.27 8.58 0.40
C PHE A 258 -5.65 9.21 0.35
N TYR A 259 -5.88 9.98 -0.70
CA TYR A 259 -7.21 10.35 -1.17
C TYR A 259 -7.31 10.22 -2.70
N THR A 260 -8.50 9.93 -3.22
CA THR A 260 -8.76 9.74 -4.67
C THR A 260 -9.50 10.92 -5.29
N LYS A 261 -10.20 11.71 -4.46
CA LYS A 261 -10.95 12.92 -4.83
C LYS A 261 -10.74 14.01 -3.79
N PRO A 262 -10.94 15.30 -4.11
CA PRO A 262 -10.79 16.40 -3.14
C PRO A 262 -11.60 16.21 -1.84
N THR A 263 -12.77 15.57 -1.93
CA THR A 263 -13.63 15.19 -0.79
C THR A 263 -12.95 14.28 0.24
N GLY A 264 -11.93 13.51 -0.16
CA GLY A 264 -11.19 12.61 0.71
C GLY A 264 -10.00 13.22 1.45
N LEU A 265 -9.56 14.44 1.08
CA LEU A 265 -8.33 15.04 1.64
C LEU A 265 -8.43 15.22 3.15
N ALA A 266 -9.55 15.72 3.67
CA ALA A 266 -9.76 15.92 5.09
C ALA A 266 -9.66 14.60 5.89
N GLY A 267 -10.15 13.49 5.31
CA GLY A 267 -10.01 12.15 5.88
C GLY A 267 -8.56 11.67 5.92
N ALA A 268 -7.83 11.82 4.81
CA ALA A 268 -6.41 11.46 4.75
C ALA A 268 -5.55 12.25 5.76
N GLN A 269 -5.83 13.54 5.91
CA GLN A 269 -5.23 14.41 6.92
C GLN A 269 -5.56 14.00 8.35
N PHE A 270 -6.80 13.57 8.60
CA PHE A 270 -7.19 13.01 9.89
C PHE A 270 -6.36 11.76 10.23
N TYR A 271 -6.23 10.83 9.28
CA TYR A 271 -5.45 9.60 9.49
C TYR A 271 -3.97 9.90 9.79
N GLN A 272 -3.35 10.80 9.03
CA GLN A 272 -1.94 11.18 9.21
C GLN A 272 -1.70 11.76 10.61
N ARG A 273 -2.51 12.74 11.04
CA ARG A 273 -2.40 13.32 12.39
C ARG A 273 -2.59 12.27 13.47
N ARG A 274 -3.65 11.46 13.35
CA ARG A 274 -3.97 10.42 14.33
C ARG A 274 -2.86 9.39 14.45
N PHE A 275 -2.30 8.94 13.32
CA PHE A 275 -1.19 7.99 13.29
C PHE A 275 0.08 8.58 13.92
N ARG A 276 0.40 9.84 13.60
CA ARG A 276 1.54 10.55 14.20
C ARG A 276 1.40 10.67 15.72
N VAL A 277 0.21 11.02 16.22
CA VAL A 277 -0.06 11.10 17.67
C VAL A 277 0.18 9.76 18.37
N LEU A 278 -0.22 8.65 17.74
CA LEU A 278 -0.14 7.32 18.35
C LEU A 278 1.23 6.66 18.23
N THR A 279 2.03 7.03 17.23
CA THR A 279 3.27 6.31 16.89
C THR A 279 4.52 7.16 16.90
N GLY A 280 4.38 8.50 16.88
CA GLY A 280 5.48 9.44 16.65
C GLY A 280 5.99 9.46 15.20
N VAL A 281 5.44 8.65 14.30
CA VAL A 281 5.89 8.52 12.90
C VAL A 281 4.94 9.28 11.98
N THR A 282 5.50 10.07 11.07
CA THR A 282 4.74 10.75 10.01
C THR A 282 4.78 9.91 8.73
N ILE A 283 3.61 9.44 8.29
CA ILE A 283 3.41 8.73 7.02
C ILE A 283 2.86 9.73 5.99
N PRO A 284 3.37 9.78 4.74
CA PRO A 284 2.93 10.77 3.77
C PRO A 284 1.49 10.54 3.30
N ILE A 285 0.83 11.63 2.91
CA ILE A 285 -0.43 11.61 2.16
C ILE A 285 -0.12 11.71 0.66
N ILE A 286 -0.67 10.79 -0.12
CA ILE A 286 -0.52 10.75 -1.59
C ILE A 286 -1.90 10.92 -2.24
N ASN A 287 -2.02 11.87 -3.16
CA ASN A 287 -3.19 12.00 -4.02
C ASN A 287 -3.13 10.92 -5.11
N ILE A 288 -4.17 10.08 -5.18
CA ILE A 288 -4.29 8.99 -6.15
C ILE A 288 -5.58 9.07 -6.97
N PRO A 289 -5.70 10.03 -7.91
CA PRO A 289 -6.85 10.08 -8.80
C PRO A 289 -7.01 8.74 -9.54
N LEU A 290 -8.17 8.10 -9.37
CA LEU A 290 -8.48 6.84 -10.06
C LEU A 290 -8.97 7.10 -11.49
N PRO A 291 -8.67 6.21 -12.45
CA PRO A 291 -9.09 6.37 -13.83
C PRO A 291 -10.62 6.38 -13.95
N GLN A 292 -11.16 7.30 -14.77
CA GLN A 292 -12.60 7.39 -15.04
C GLN A 292 -13.01 6.63 -16.31
N THR A 293 -12.03 6.33 -17.18
CA THR A 293 -12.19 5.45 -18.35
C THR A 293 -11.10 4.37 -18.37
N LEU A 294 -11.26 3.33 -19.19
CA LEU A 294 -10.29 2.22 -19.28
C LEU A 294 -8.96 2.65 -19.91
N GLU A 295 -8.95 3.72 -20.68
CA GLU A 295 -7.78 4.28 -21.36
C GLU A 295 -6.91 5.09 -20.39
N GLN A 296 -7.53 5.71 -19.37
CA GLN A 296 -6.84 6.47 -18.34
C GLN A 296 -6.07 5.56 -17.38
N SER A 297 -5.08 6.12 -16.70
CA SER A 297 -4.31 5.45 -15.65
C SER A 297 -4.47 6.21 -14.33
N ALA A 298 -4.27 5.51 -13.21
CA ALA A 298 -4.09 6.21 -11.94
C ALA A 298 -2.79 7.04 -11.98
N SER A 299 -2.73 8.08 -11.17
CA SER A 299 -1.51 8.89 -10.96
C SER A 299 -1.21 8.99 -9.48
N PHE A 300 0.05 9.23 -9.12
CA PHE A 300 0.50 9.29 -7.73
C PHE A 300 1.21 10.61 -7.48
N ILE A 301 0.59 11.49 -6.71
CA ILE A 301 1.03 12.88 -6.58
C ILE A 301 1.23 13.18 -5.10
N PHE A 302 2.48 13.48 -4.72
CA PHE A 302 2.78 14.09 -3.44
C PHE A 302 2.61 15.61 -3.52
N LYS A 303 1.91 16.19 -2.54
CA LYS A 303 1.82 17.64 -2.37
C LYS A 303 2.19 18.00 -0.94
N ALA A 304 3.15 18.89 -0.77
CA ALA A 304 3.56 19.37 0.55
C ALA A 304 2.40 20.04 1.30
N THR A 305 1.52 20.74 0.58
CA THR A 305 0.32 21.41 1.14
C THR A 305 -0.73 20.45 1.68
N ASP A 306 -0.72 19.19 1.26
CA ASP A 306 -1.69 18.19 1.75
C ASP A 306 -1.27 17.64 3.11
N GLN A 307 0.02 17.74 3.45
CA GLN A 307 0.59 17.17 4.66
C GLN A 307 0.22 17.99 5.89
N THR A 308 0.04 17.28 6.99
CA THR A 308 -0.24 17.82 8.33
C THR A 308 1.00 17.57 9.15
N GLN A 309 1.73 18.64 9.46
CA GLN A 309 2.80 18.58 10.45
C GLN A 309 2.18 18.30 11.82
#